data_AF-A0A929US20-F1
#
_entry.id   AF-A0A929US20-F1
#
_cell.length_a   1.000
_cell.length_b   1.000
_cell.length_c   1.000
_cell.angle_alpha   90.00
_cell.angle_beta   90.00
_cell.angle_gamma   90.00
#
_symmetry.space_group_name_H-M   'P 1'
#
loop_
_entity.id
_entity.type
_entity.pdbx_description
1 polymer ?
#
loop_
_entity_poly.entity_id
_entity_poly.type
_entity_poly.pdbx_seq_one_letter_code
_entity_poly.pdbx_strand_id
1 'polypeptide(L)'
;RTPGLGACALALPQVYGEIICDGLHVVPEMLHLFFASKDRNHGVMVTDSLRFKHFDEQLYRKHLFERGKTKEEVEKICTAKFSLGGHAVEVRRRREEGHQDQALAYLAGTDTIAGSILSMNQGLRILIEEAKVPVEKAIAAATCNPARCLGVEDRKGFIRRGMDADLVVLNEDYGVEETFCRGRACLHP
;
A
#
# COMPACT_ATOMS: atom_id res chain seq x y z
N ARG A 1 -3.38 8.13 -33.63
CA ARG A 1 -3.52 7.34 -32.37
C ARG A 1 -3.01 8.22 -31.24
N THR A 2 -3.73 8.32 -30.12
CA THR A 2 -3.36 9.17 -28.98
C THR A 2 -2.95 8.25 -27.83
N PRO A 3 -1.67 8.17 -27.46
CA PRO A 3 -1.14 7.15 -26.55
C PRO A 3 -1.69 7.24 -25.11
N GLY A 4 -2.25 8.39 -24.71
CA GLY A 4 -2.90 8.56 -23.40
C GLY A 4 -1.89 8.67 -22.26
N LEU A 5 -2.41 8.95 -21.05
CA LEU A 5 -1.58 9.25 -19.88
C LEU A 5 -0.74 8.07 -19.40
N GLY A 6 -1.29 6.85 -19.42
CA GLY A 6 -0.56 5.64 -19.01
C GLY A 6 0.69 5.39 -19.88
N ALA A 7 0.57 5.54 -21.19
CA ALA A 7 1.70 5.40 -22.09
C ALA A 7 2.73 6.53 -21.88
N CYS A 8 2.28 7.77 -21.67
CA CYS A 8 3.19 8.88 -21.34
C CYS A 8 3.96 8.62 -20.02
N ALA A 9 3.29 8.10 -19.00
CA ALA A 9 3.90 7.79 -17.70
C ALA A 9 5.02 6.74 -17.80
N LEU A 10 4.87 5.76 -18.70
CA LEU A 10 5.87 4.74 -18.99
C LEU A 10 6.97 5.24 -19.95
N ALA A 11 6.59 6.03 -20.96
CA ALA A 11 7.52 6.50 -21.99
C ALA A 11 8.47 7.61 -21.52
N LEU A 12 8.16 8.29 -20.42
CA LEU A 12 8.97 9.36 -19.85
C LEU A 12 9.57 8.91 -18.51
N PRO A 13 10.80 8.34 -18.49
CA PRO A 13 11.39 7.77 -17.27
C PRO A 13 11.57 8.76 -16.12
N GLN A 14 11.66 10.06 -16.43
CA GLN A 14 11.98 11.15 -15.50
C GLN A 14 10.77 11.90 -14.95
N VAL A 15 9.56 11.51 -15.35
CA VAL A 15 8.33 12.03 -14.74
C VAL A 15 8.02 11.18 -13.53
N TYR A 16 7.74 11.76 -12.36
CA TYR A 16 7.29 10.97 -11.21
C TYR A 16 6.01 10.20 -11.56
N GLY A 17 6.01 8.90 -11.28
CA GLY A 17 4.83 8.05 -11.39
C GLY A 17 4.56 7.38 -10.05
N GLU A 18 3.32 7.48 -9.58
CA GLU A 18 2.84 6.75 -8.42
C GLU A 18 2.14 5.47 -8.88
N ILE A 19 2.31 4.39 -8.12
CA ILE A 19 1.65 3.12 -8.40
C ILE A 19 1.30 2.40 -7.10
N ILE A 20 0.10 1.80 -7.06
CA ILE A 20 -0.38 1.01 -5.93
C ILE A 20 0.19 -0.40 -6.03
N CYS A 21 0.98 -0.79 -5.05
CA CYS A 21 1.74 -2.05 -5.08
C CYS A 21 1.08 -3.17 -4.26
N ASP A 22 -0.22 -3.39 -4.43
CA ASP A 22 -0.97 -4.43 -3.71
C ASP A 22 -1.18 -5.73 -4.51
N GLY A 23 -0.69 -5.78 -5.76
CA GLY A 23 -0.88 -6.93 -6.65
C GLY A 23 -2.32 -7.07 -7.19
N LEU A 24 -3.23 -6.16 -6.83
CA LEU A 24 -4.65 -6.25 -7.13
C LEU A 24 -5.13 -5.09 -8.01
N HIS A 25 -4.73 -3.86 -7.68
CA HIS A 25 -4.91 -2.69 -8.56
C HIS A 25 -4.07 -2.84 -9.83
N VAL A 26 -2.85 -3.36 -9.65
CA VAL A 26 -1.89 -3.59 -10.71
C VAL A 26 -1.25 -4.94 -10.48
N VAL A 27 -1.37 -5.83 -11.46
CA VAL A 27 -0.76 -7.17 -11.40
C VAL A 27 0.77 -7.08 -11.32
N PRO A 28 1.46 -8.03 -10.67
CA PRO A 28 2.91 -7.98 -10.46
C PRO A 28 3.74 -7.76 -11.73
N GLU A 29 3.33 -8.32 -12.87
CA GLU A 29 4.01 -8.15 -14.16
C GLU A 29 3.96 -6.69 -14.64
N MET A 30 2.86 -6.01 -14.38
CA MET A 30 2.71 -4.60 -14.73
C MET A 30 3.45 -3.69 -13.74
N LEU A 31 3.55 -4.08 -12.46
CA LEU A 31 4.46 -3.43 -11.50
C LEU A 31 5.92 -3.56 -11.97
N HIS A 32 6.33 -4.76 -12.40
CA HIS A 32 7.66 -5.00 -12.96
C HIS A 32 7.92 -4.08 -14.16
N LEU A 33 7.00 -4.05 -15.13
CA LEU A 33 7.12 -3.21 -16.32
C LEU A 33 7.19 -1.72 -15.98
N PHE A 34 6.34 -1.27 -15.06
CA PHE A 34 6.36 0.11 -14.58
C PHE A 34 7.74 0.45 -14.02
N PHE A 35 8.24 -0.32 -13.04
CA PHE A 35 9.55 -0.07 -12.46
C PHE A 35 10.69 -0.32 -13.44
N ALA A 36 10.55 -1.15 -14.46
CA ALA A 36 11.56 -1.28 -15.51
C ALA A 36 11.62 -0.03 -16.42
N SER A 37 10.48 0.62 -16.65
CA SER A 37 10.36 1.82 -17.51
C SER A 37 10.81 3.12 -16.83
N LYS A 38 10.60 3.24 -15.51
CA LYS A 38 11.06 4.40 -14.75
C LYS A 38 12.56 4.34 -14.54
N ASP A 39 13.21 5.49 -14.42
CA ASP A 39 14.57 5.50 -13.88
C ASP A 39 14.56 5.15 -12.38
N ARG A 40 15.73 5.23 -11.73
CA ARG A 40 15.86 4.88 -10.31
C ARG A 40 15.10 5.84 -9.38
N ASN A 41 14.85 7.07 -9.80
CA ASN A 41 14.44 8.17 -8.92
C ASN A 41 12.95 8.52 -9.04
N HIS A 42 12.25 8.08 -10.09
CA HIS A 42 10.92 8.59 -10.43
C HIS A 42 9.79 7.55 -10.36
N GLY A 43 10.07 6.33 -9.88
CA GLY A 43 9.01 5.39 -9.45
C GLY A 43 8.71 5.60 -7.98
N VAL A 44 7.44 5.84 -7.63
CA VAL A 44 6.98 6.04 -6.25
C VAL A 44 5.95 4.98 -5.91
N MET A 45 6.19 4.25 -4.82
CA MET A 45 5.21 3.31 -4.28
C MET A 45 4.23 4.08 -3.40
N VAL A 46 2.94 3.86 -3.64
CA VAL A 46 1.87 4.35 -2.79
C VAL A 46 0.99 3.18 -2.36
N THR A 47 0.25 3.35 -1.28
CA THR A 47 -0.73 2.35 -0.85
C THR A 47 -2.15 2.71 -1.30
N ASP A 48 -2.45 4.00 -1.46
CA ASP A 48 -3.82 4.52 -1.61
C ASP A 48 -4.79 3.90 -0.58
N SER A 49 -4.31 3.75 0.66
CA SER A 49 -5.03 2.98 1.66
C SER A 49 -6.17 3.76 2.28
N LEU A 50 -7.32 3.09 2.40
CA LEU A 50 -8.42 3.55 3.21
C LEU A 50 -8.16 3.29 4.71
N ARG A 51 -9.08 3.81 5.53
CA ARG A 51 -9.14 3.61 6.99
C ARG A 51 -9.22 2.14 7.47
N PHE A 52 -9.30 1.17 6.57
CA PHE A 52 -9.38 -0.28 6.84
C PHE A 52 -8.05 -1.01 6.65
N LYS A 53 -6.93 -0.27 6.60
CA LYS A 53 -5.60 -0.87 6.61
C LYS A 53 -5.42 -1.76 7.86
N HIS A 54 -4.83 -2.94 7.67
CA HIS A 54 -4.71 -3.99 8.71
C HIS A 54 -6.04 -4.53 9.26
N PHE A 55 -7.12 -4.44 8.47
CA PHE A 55 -8.39 -5.06 8.86
C PHE A 55 -8.27 -6.59 8.82
N ASP A 56 -7.95 -7.17 9.98
CA ASP A 56 -8.22 -8.57 10.25
C ASP A 56 -9.70 -8.70 10.61
N GLU A 57 -10.48 -9.16 9.65
CA GLU A 57 -11.91 -9.38 9.81
C GLU A 57 -12.21 -10.39 10.93
N GLN A 58 -11.37 -11.40 11.14
CA GLN A 58 -11.58 -12.39 12.20
C GLN A 58 -11.33 -11.77 13.57
N LEU A 59 -10.24 -11.02 13.73
CA LEU A 59 -9.93 -10.29 14.96
C LEU A 59 -10.98 -9.22 15.26
N TYR A 60 -11.42 -8.49 14.24
CA TYR A 60 -12.45 -7.46 14.38
C TYR A 60 -13.81 -8.07 14.73
N ARG A 61 -14.20 -9.17 14.08
CA ARG A 61 -15.39 -9.94 14.46
C ARG A 61 -15.31 -10.40 15.91
N LYS A 62 -14.17 -10.98 16.32
CA LYS A 62 -13.92 -11.40 17.71
C LYS A 62 -14.09 -10.24 18.69
N HIS A 63 -13.47 -9.10 18.41
CA HIS A 63 -13.60 -7.89 19.23
C HIS A 63 -15.07 -7.41 19.36
N LEU A 64 -15.83 -7.43 18.27
CA LEU A 64 -17.24 -7.07 18.30
C LEU A 64 -18.07 -8.06 19.14
N PHE A 65 -17.81 -9.36 19.02
CA PHE A 65 -18.43 -10.38 19.86
C PHE A 65 -18.08 -10.19 21.34
N GLU A 66 -16.82 -9.90 21.68
CA GLU A 66 -16.38 -9.58 23.05
C GLU A 66 -17.07 -8.34 23.62
N ARG A 67 -17.46 -7.40 22.76
CA ARG A 67 -18.28 -6.22 23.12
C ARG A 67 -19.78 -6.51 23.17
N GLY A 68 -20.19 -7.77 23.11
CA GLY A 68 -21.57 -8.22 23.24
C GLY A 68 -22.42 -8.04 21.98
N LYS A 69 -21.81 -7.82 20.80
CA LYS A 69 -22.55 -7.76 19.54
C LYS A 69 -23.06 -9.14 19.13
N THR A 70 -24.29 -9.19 18.64
CA THR A 70 -24.88 -10.41 18.07
C THR A 70 -24.25 -10.74 16.71
N LYS A 71 -24.36 -11.99 16.26
CA LYS A 71 -23.86 -12.43 14.95
C LYS A 71 -24.41 -11.58 13.79
N GLU A 72 -25.67 -11.16 13.88
CA GLU A 72 -26.35 -10.36 12.87
C GLU A 72 -25.85 -8.90 12.87
N GLU A 73 -25.59 -8.32 14.04
CA GLU A 73 -24.95 -7.00 14.16
C GLU A 73 -23.50 -7.04 13.66
N VAL A 74 -22.74 -8.07 14.02
CA VAL A 74 -21.36 -8.25 13.56
C VAL A 74 -21.30 -8.34 12.04
N GLU A 75 -22.19 -9.15 11.44
CA GLU A 75 -22.25 -9.27 9.98
C GLU A 75 -22.60 -7.94 9.32
N LYS A 76 -23.59 -7.21 9.86
CA LYS A 76 -23.95 -5.87 9.39
C LYS A 76 -22.84 -4.84 9.52
N ILE A 77 -22.01 -4.92 10.57
CA ILE A 77 -20.88 -4.00 10.80
C ILE A 77 -19.70 -4.35 9.88
N CYS A 78 -19.36 -5.63 9.73
CA CYS A 78 -18.28 -6.07 8.86
C CYS A 78 -18.60 -5.87 7.36
N THR A 79 -19.88 -5.90 7.00
CA THR A 79 -20.38 -5.53 5.67
C THR A 79 -20.74 -4.04 5.56
N ALA A 80 -20.52 -3.24 6.62
CA ALA A 80 -21.00 -1.87 6.66
C ALA A 80 -20.38 -1.05 5.53
N LYS A 81 -21.24 -0.32 4.83
CA LYS A 81 -20.84 0.61 3.79
C LYS A 81 -20.24 1.86 4.44
N PHE A 82 -19.09 2.30 3.96
CA PHE A 82 -18.43 3.52 4.45
C PHE A 82 -18.50 4.62 3.40
N SER A 83 -18.57 5.87 3.82
CA SER A 83 -18.56 6.99 2.88
C SER A 83 -17.12 7.38 2.52
N LEU A 84 -16.77 7.32 1.24
CA LEU A 84 -15.57 7.90 0.66
C LEU A 84 -15.99 8.93 -0.38
N GLY A 85 -15.71 10.21 -0.13
CA GLY A 85 -16.11 11.30 -1.04
C GLY A 85 -17.62 11.40 -1.27
N GLY A 86 -18.45 10.98 -0.31
CA GLY A 86 -19.91 10.94 -0.44
C GLY A 86 -20.47 9.64 -1.04
N HIS A 87 -19.61 8.71 -1.46
CA HIS A 87 -19.99 7.43 -2.05
C HIS A 87 -19.84 6.28 -1.05
N ALA A 88 -20.77 5.34 -1.08
CA ALA A 88 -20.73 4.13 -0.25
C ALA A 88 -19.66 3.14 -0.77
N VAL A 89 -18.81 2.64 0.12
CA VAL A 89 -17.72 1.70 -0.15
C VAL A 89 -17.89 0.45 0.70
N GLU A 90 -17.74 -0.72 0.09
CA GLU A 90 -17.82 -2.03 0.72
C GLU A 90 -16.48 -2.75 0.62
N VAL A 91 -16.00 -3.29 1.74
CA VAL A 91 -14.81 -4.14 1.73
C VAL A 91 -15.26 -5.58 1.50
N ARG A 92 -14.79 -6.20 0.42
CA ARG A 92 -15.15 -7.57 0.02
C ARG A 92 -13.88 -8.39 -0.19
N ARG A 93 -13.89 -9.66 0.23
CA ARG A 93 -12.81 -10.59 -0.09
C ARG A 93 -12.87 -10.99 -1.56
N ARG A 94 -11.73 -10.94 -2.24
CA ARG A 94 -11.61 -11.51 -3.57
C ARG A 94 -11.21 -12.97 -3.41
N ARG A 95 -12.16 -13.89 -3.67
CA ARG A 95 -11.87 -15.33 -3.71
C ARG A 95 -11.43 -15.70 -5.13
N GLU A 96 -10.16 -15.51 -5.44
CA GLU A 96 -9.55 -16.04 -6.65
C GLU A 96 -8.49 -17.07 -6.28
N GLU A 97 -8.54 -18.24 -6.94
CA GLU A 97 -7.56 -19.30 -6.74
C GLU A 97 -6.14 -18.79 -7.04
N GLY A 98 -5.23 -18.97 -6.10
CA GLY A 98 -3.81 -18.59 -6.23
C GLY A 98 -3.44 -17.20 -5.69
N HIS A 99 -4.41 -16.37 -5.28
CA HIS A 99 -4.11 -15.10 -4.61
C HIS A 99 -4.28 -15.24 -3.09
N GLN A 100 -3.42 -14.56 -2.31
CA GLN A 100 -3.58 -14.50 -0.86
C GLN A 100 -4.97 -13.94 -0.51
N ASP A 101 -5.58 -14.44 0.57
CA ASP A 101 -6.88 -14.03 1.09
C ASP A 101 -6.86 -12.54 1.50
N GLN A 102 -7.00 -11.66 0.52
CA GLN A 102 -6.90 -10.21 0.66
C GLN A 102 -8.25 -9.57 0.36
N ALA A 103 -8.63 -8.62 1.22
CA ALA A 103 -9.85 -7.84 1.04
C ALA A 103 -9.59 -6.60 0.18
N LEU A 104 -10.55 -6.23 -0.65
CA LEU A 104 -10.50 -5.04 -1.50
C LEU A 104 -11.68 -4.14 -1.17
N ALA A 105 -11.47 -2.83 -1.28
CA ALA A 105 -12.54 -1.86 -1.18
C ALA A 105 -13.18 -1.67 -2.56
N TYR A 106 -14.51 -1.70 -2.61
CA TYR A 106 -15.29 -1.51 -3.82
C TYR A 106 -16.33 -0.41 -3.62
N LEU A 107 -16.63 0.35 -4.66
CA LEU A 107 -17.82 1.18 -4.67
C LEU A 107 -19.05 0.28 -4.56
N ALA A 108 -19.90 0.54 -3.57
CA ALA A 108 -21.01 -0.32 -3.17
C ALA A 108 -21.94 -0.62 -4.35
N GLY A 109 -22.23 -1.90 -4.56
CA GLY A 109 -23.07 -2.36 -5.69
C GLY A 109 -22.37 -2.39 -7.04
N THR A 110 -21.04 -2.22 -7.09
CA THR A 110 -20.24 -2.30 -8.32
C THR A 110 -18.98 -3.14 -8.10
N ASP A 111 -18.25 -3.44 -9.17
CA ASP A 111 -16.92 -4.04 -9.12
C ASP A 111 -15.79 -3.02 -9.32
N THR A 112 -16.10 -1.73 -9.19
CA THR A 112 -15.12 -0.65 -9.22
C THR A 112 -14.35 -0.61 -7.90
N ILE A 113 -13.03 -0.80 -7.97
CA ILE A 113 -12.14 -0.71 -6.80
C ILE A 113 -12.09 0.75 -6.30
N ALA A 114 -12.16 0.93 -4.99
CA ALA A 114 -12.23 2.23 -4.33
C ALA A 114 -11.09 2.36 -3.29
N GLY A 115 -9.85 2.40 -3.76
CA GLY A 115 -8.65 2.43 -2.91
C GLY A 115 -8.24 1.04 -2.41
N SER A 116 -7.15 0.99 -1.63
CA SER A 116 -6.61 -0.27 -1.10
C SER A 116 -6.70 -0.36 0.43
N ILE A 117 -6.30 -1.52 0.97
CA ILE A 117 -6.08 -1.73 2.41
C ILE A 117 -4.62 -2.09 2.71
N LEU A 118 -3.73 -1.90 1.74
CA LEU A 118 -2.33 -2.28 1.75
C LEU A 118 -1.56 -1.58 2.87
N SER A 119 -0.57 -2.26 3.44
CA SER A 119 0.47 -1.63 4.25
C SER A 119 1.77 -1.50 3.45
N MET A 120 2.54 -0.43 3.70
CA MET A 120 3.76 -0.14 2.95
C MET A 120 4.75 -1.31 2.95
N ASN A 121 4.91 -1.99 4.09
CA ASN A 121 5.78 -3.16 4.21
C ASN A 121 5.31 -4.35 3.36
N GLN A 122 3.99 -4.57 3.22
CA GLN A 122 3.45 -5.61 2.33
C GLN A 122 3.59 -5.21 0.86
N GLY A 123 3.43 -3.93 0.53
CA GLY A 123 3.71 -3.44 -0.82
C GLY A 123 5.18 -3.64 -1.22
N LEU A 124 6.10 -3.43 -0.26
CA LEU A 124 7.52 -3.69 -0.45
C LEU A 124 7.79 -5.18 -0.70
N ARG A 125 7.16 -6.08 0.07
CA ARG A 125 7.21 -7.54 -0.14
C ARG A 125 6.74 -7.89 -1.55
N ILE A 126 5.59 -7.39 -1.99
CA ILE A 126 5.03 -7.68 -3.33
C ILE A 126 5.98 -7.18 -4.42
N LEU A 127 6.54 -5.98 -4.30
CA LEU A 127 7.48 -5.46 -5.29
C LEU A 127 8.72 -6.34 -5.45
N ILE A 128 9.29 -6.80 -4.34
CA ILE A 128 10.54 -7.57 -4.34
C ILE A 128 10.26 -9.03 -4.71
N GLU A 129 9.32 -9.67 -4.01
CA GLU A 129 9.10 -11.11 -4.10
C GLU A 129 8.26 -11.51 -5.31
N GLU A 130 7.26 -10.71 -5.68
CA GLU A 130 6.29 -11.09 -6.72
C GLU A 130 6.60 -10.38 -8.03
N ALA A 131 6.76 -9.06 -8.01
CA ALA A 131 7.08 -8.26 -9.19
C ALA A 131 8.57 -8.30 -9.57
N LYS A 132 9.43 -8.93 -8.76
CA LYS A 132 10.87 -9.07 -9.01
C LYS A 132 11.57 -7.74 -9.31
N VAL A 133 11.12 -6.66 -8.67
CA VAL A 133 11.79 -5.35 -8.73
C VAL A 133 13.04 -5.43 -7.86
N PRO A 134 14.21 -4.95 -8.34
CA PRO A 134 15.43 -4.92 -7.54
C PRO A 134 15.19 -4.21 -6.19
N VAL A 135 15.68 -4.81 -5.10
CA VAL A 135 15.45 -4.37 -3.71
C VAL A 135 15.72 -2.88 -3.52
N GLU A 136 16.80 -2.38 -4.10
CA GLU A 136 17.29 -1.01 -4.00
C GLU A 136 16.32 -0.03 -4.67
N LYS A 137 15.65 -0.48 -5.74
CA LYS A 137 14.64 0.30 -6.45
C LYS A 137 13.31 0.28 -5.69
N ALA A 138 12.93 -0.87 -5.12
CA ALA A 138 11.74 -0.99 -4.29
C ALA A 138 11.86 -0.15 -3.00
N ILE A 139 13.00 -0.21 -2.31
CA ILE A 139 13.31 0.63 -1.15
C ILE A 139 13.30 2.10 -1.54
N ALA A 140 13.96 2.47 -2.66
CA ALA A 140 13.95 3.86 -3.13
C ALA A 140 12.54 4.38 -3.41
N ALA A 141 11.69 3.56 -4.02
CA ALA A 141 10.29 3.89 -4.32
C ALA A 141 9.46 4.17 -3.07
N ALA A 142 9.80 3.56 -1.94
CA ALA A 142 9.14 3.76 -0.66
C ALA A 142 9.77 4.85 0.23
N THR A 143 10.97 5.36 -0.12
CA THR A 143 11.76 6.23 0.77
C THR A 143 12.30 7.48 0.07
N CYS A 144 13.44 7.42 -0.60
CA CYS A 144 14.11 8.58 -1.17
C CYS A 144 13.39 9.17 -2.39
N ASN A 145 12.65 8.38 -3.18
CA ASN A 145 11.92 8.89 -4.33
C ASN A 145 10.74 9.78 -3.91
N PRO A 146 9.84 9.38 -3.00
CA PRO A 146 8.82 10.29 -2.49
C PRO A 146 9.44 11.49 -1.75
N ALA A 147 10.55 11.31 -1.02
CA ALA A 147 11.23 12.44 -0.37
C ALA A 147 11.70 13.51 -1.38
N ARG A 148 12.31 13.09 -2.49
CA ARG A 148 12.70 14.00 -3.59
C ARG A 148 11.50 14.60 -4.30
N CYS A 149 10.46 13.80 -4.56
CA CYS A 149 9.23 14.28 -5.20
C CYS A 149 8.58 15.42 -4.39
N LEU A 150 8.68 15.35 -3.07
CA LEU A 150 8.11 16.32 -2.14
C LEU A 150 9.08 17.45 -1.75
N GLY A 151 10.34 17.44 -2.24
CA GLY A 151 11.34 18.45 -1.89
C GLY A 151 11.76 18.43 -0.42
N VAL A 152 11.83 17.23 0.19
CA VAL A 152 12.21 17.03 1.60
C VAL A 152 13.40 16.06 1.76
N GLU A 153 14.11 15.81 0.68
CA GLU A 153 15.30 14.95 0.62
C GLU A 153 16.50 15.50 1.40
N ASP A 154 16.45 16.78 1.81
CA ASP A 154 17.40 17.41 2.71
C ASP A 154 17.41 16.77 4.10
N ARG A 155 16.28 16.17 4.51
CA ARG A 155 16.10 15.60 5.86
C ARG A 155 15.43 14.24 5.92
N LYS A 156 14.79 13.74 4.84
CA LYS A 156 14.06 12.46 4.81
C LYS A 156 14.57 11.51 3.72
N GLY A 157 14.26 10.23 3.87
CA GLY A 157 14.35 9.23 2.82
C GLY A 157 15.73 8.59 2.62
N PHE A 158 16.75 8.97 3.40
CA PHE A 158 18.04 8.28 3.40
C PHE A 158 18.56 8.05 4.82
N ILE A 159 19.40 7.02 4.95
CA ILE A 159 20.21 6.79 6.14
C ILE A 159 21.54 7.51 5.93
N ARG A 160 21.64 8.74 6.41
CA ARG A 160 22.84 9.60 6.30
C ARG A 160 22.95 10.53 7.51
N ARG A 161 24.17 10.88 7.89
CA ARG A 161 24.42 11.90 8.92
C ARG A 161 23.71 13.21 8.57
N GLY A 162 23.05 13.82 9.55
CA GLY A 162 22.34 15.09 9.41
C GLY A 162 20.87 14.97 9.01
N MET A 163 20.36 13.75 8.76
CA MET A 163 18.95 13.50 8.46
C MET A 163 18.14 13.18 9.71
N ASP A 164 16.82 13.31 9.61
CA ASP A 164 15.92 12.83 10.65
C ASP A 164 16.05 11.32 10.78
N ALA A 165 16.14 10.82 12.01
CA ALA A 165 16.16 9.39 12.31
C ALA A 165 14.75 8.79 12.19
N ASP A 166 14.20 8.84 10.97
CA ASP A 166 12.98 8.15 10.56
C ASP A 166 13.37 6.79 9.98
N LEU A 167 13.20 5.74 10.78
CA LEU A 167 13.68 4.39 10.48
C LEU A 167 12.57 3.36 10.69
N VAL A 168 12.66 2.26 9.95
CA VAL A 168 11.84 1.06 10.18
C VAL A 168 12.75 -0.15 10.24
N VAL A 169 12.53 -1.01 11.23
CA VAL A 169 13.18 -2.31 11.33
C VAL A 169 12.18 -3.35 10.86
N LEU A 170 12.57 -4.11 9.84
CA LEU A 170 11.75 -5.19 9.27
C LEU A 170 12.43 -6.53 9.56
N ASN A 171 11.63 -7.54 9.87
CA ASN A 171 12.09 -8.93 9.89
C ASN A 171 12.10 -9.55 8.48
N GLU A 172 12.53 -10.81 8.37
CA GLU A 172 12.66 -11.53 7.10
C GLU A 172 11.32 -11.70 6.36
N ASP A 173 10.20 -11.71 7.09
CA ASP A 173 8.85 -11.79 6.53
C ASP A 173 8.24 -10.40 6.21
N TYR A 174 9.07 -9.34 6.21
CA TYR A 174 8.65 -7.95 6.04
C TYR A 174 7.70 -7.44 7.14
N GLY A 175 7.61 -8.15 8.26
CA GLY A 175 6.93 -7.71 9.48
C GLY A 175 7.68 -6.54 10.12
N VAL A 176 6.96 -5.58 10.67
CA VAL A 176 7.56 -4.41 11.34
C VAL A 176 7.90 -4.75 12.78
N GLU A 177 9.19 -4.73 13.13
CA GLU A 177 9.65 -4.99 14.49
C GLU A 177 9.76 -3.71 15.33
N GLU A 178 10.12 -2.59 14.71
CA GLU A 178 10.18 -1.29 15.36
C GLU A 178 10.09 -0.16 14.31
N THR A 179 9.61 1.01 14.74
CA THR A 179 9.63 2.24 13.93
C THR A 179 10.16 3.39 14.76
N PHE A 180 11.04 4.19 14.18
CA PHE A 180 11.52 5.42 14.78
C PHE A 180 10.99 6.62 13.98
N CYS A 181 10.42 7.60 14.66
CA CYS A 181 10.09 8.90 14.07
C CYS A 181 10.90 9.99 14.75
N ARG A 182 11.83 10.60 14.00
CA ARG A 182 12.79 11.60 14.48
C ARG A 182 13.55 11.10 15.72
N GLY A 183 13.99 9.84 15.66
CA GLY A 183 14.78 9.19 16.71
C GLY A 183 13.97 8.69 17.91
N ARG A 184 12.65 8.79 17.90
CA ARG A 184 11.78 8.24 18.97
C ARG A 184 11.13 6.95 18.51
N ALA A 185 11.25 5.88 19.29
CA ALA A 185 10.52 4.63 19.08
C ALA A 185 9.00 4.92 19.10
N CYS A 186 8.29 4.34 18.13
CA CYS A 186 6.87 4.63 17.85
C CYS A 186 6.04 3.37 17.70
N LEU A 187 6.65 2.17 17.61
CA LEU A 187 5.86 0.95 17.61
C LEU A 187 5.41 0.68 19.05
N HIS A 188 4.10 0.75 19.26
CA HIS A 188 3.49 0.27 20.50
C HIS A 188 3.05 -1.18 20.27
N PRO A 189 3.43 -2.13 21.15
CA PRO A 189 2.99 -3.52 21.07
C PRO A 189 1.48 -3.67 21.27
#